data_AF-A0A8J8GEF5-F1
#
_entry.id   AF-A0A8J8GEF5-F1
#
_cell.length_a   1.000
_cell.length_b   1.000
_cell.length_c   1.000
_cell.angle_alpha   90.00
_cell.angle_beta   90.00
_cell.angle_gamma   90.00
#
_symmetry.space_group_name_H-M   'P 1'
#
loop_
_entity.id
_entity.type
_entity.pdbx_description
1 polymer ?
#
loop_
_entity_poly.entity_id
_entity_poly.type
_entity_poly.pdbx_seq_one_letter_code
_entity_poly.pdbx_strand_id
1 'polypeptide(L)'
;MDERKEKRFSQPLYQLKNTHELLLGQIGKISQLVSELQQTSLGQEVDEKWYRLYKLAVLFLAQLKIQLFKEEEFLFPLMEQYCNDDDNILLVMDYEHKTVHQKVSQFIETFEKRKKPLNPIEAYSLLSCLELAHTTIVDHIQKEEKLLFPVIEKYLVENEKVQLTEKLAVFE
;
A
#
# COMPACT_ATOMS: atom_id res chain seq x y z
N MET A 1 10.61 33.97 10.58
CA MET A 1 11.04 32.56 10.51
C MET A 1 10.46 32.03 9.23
N ASP A 2 11.33 31.80 8.25
CA ASP A 2 10.99 31.51 6.86
C ASP A 2 10.21 30.19 6.77
N GLU A 3 8.96 30.28 6.34
CA GLU A 3 8.12 29.16 5.94
C GLU A 3 8.83 28.46 4.79
N ARG A 4 9.60 27.42 5.11
CA ARG A 4 10.18 26.52 4.11
C ARG A 4 9.04 26.08 3.20
N LYS A 5 8.99 26.65 1.99
CA LYS A 5 8.10 26.30 0.89
C LYS A 5 7.99 24.78 0.82
N GLU A 6 6.93 24.22 1.40
CA GLU A 6 6.44 22.93 0.99
C GLU A 6 6.21 23.08 -0.50
N LYS A 7 7.02 22.40 -1.32
CA LYS A 7 6.74 22.31 -2.75
C LYS A 7 5.39 21.64 -2.85
N ARG A 8 4.36 22.45 -3.10
CA ARG A 8 2.99 21.96 -3.28
C ARG A 8 3.00 21.10 -4.54
N PHE A 9 2.72 19.81 -4.37
CA PHE A 9 2.51 18.92 -5.50
C PHE A 9 1.34 19.41 -6.34
N SER A 10 1.41 19.18 -7.65
CA SER A 10 0.29 19.39 -8.57
C SER A 10 -0.93 18.57 -8.13
N GLN A 11 -2.12 18.98 -8.59
CA GLN A 11 -3.38 18.31 -8.26
C GLN A 11 -3.36 16.78 -8.38
N PRO A 12 -2.87 16.16 -9.47
CA PRO A 12 -2.92 14.71 -9.61
C PRO A 12 -2.03 13.98 -8.59
N LEU A 13 -0.85 14.53 -8.30
CA LEU A 13 0.05 13.97 -7.28
C LEU A 13 -0.53 14.15 -5.87
N TYR A 14 -1.26 15.23 -5.62
CA TYR A 14 -1.98 15.41 -4.37
C TYR A 14 -3.15 14.41 -4.22
N GLN A 15 -3.88 14.12 -5.30
CA GLN A 15 -4.93 13.09 -5.30
C GLN A 15 -4.37 11.70 -4.95
N LEU A 16 -3.24 11.32 -5.55
CA LEU A 16 -2.54 10.07 -5.20
C LEU A 16 -2.06 10.08 -3.75
N LYS A 17 -1.43 11.17 -3.30
CA LYS A 17 -0.96 11.28 -1.91
C LYS A 17 -2.09 11.18 -0.88
N ASN A 18 -3.28 11.71 -1.18
CA ASN A 18 -4.38 11.72 -0.21
C ASN A 18 -4.90 10.32 0.15
N THR A 19 -4.76 9.35 -0.74
CA THR A 19 -5.14 7.96 -0.44
C THR A 19 -4.11 7.28 0.48
N HIS A 20 -2.87 7.77 0.54
CA HIS A 20 -1.82 7.22 1.38
C HIS A 20 -2.18 7.32 2.87
N GLU A 21 -2.78 8.42 3.32
CA GLU A 21 -3.21 8.58 4.71
C GLU A 21 -4.22 7.50 5.11
N LEU A 22 -5.15 7.18 4.21
CA LEU A 22 -6.12 6.10 4.42
C LEU A 22 -5.43 4.74 4.50
N LEU A 23 -4.54 4.42 3.56
CA LEU A 23 -3.80 3.15 3.53
C LEU A 23 -2.92 2.98 4.77
N LEU A 24 -2.17 4.00 5.15
CA LEU A 24 -1.34 4.03 6.36
C LEU A 24 -2.18 3.85 7.63
N GLY A 25 -3.33 4.52 7.71
CA GLY A 25 -4.25 4.36 8.83
C GLY A 25 -4.85 2.95 8.93
N GLN A 26 -5.15 2.32 7.80
CA GLN A 26 -5.67 0.95 7.76
C GLN A 26 -4.60 -0.08 8.13
N ILE A 27 -3.41 -0.01 7.52
CA ILE A 27 -2.33 -0.96 7.77
C ILE A 27 -1.75 -0.80 9.18
N GLY A 28 -1.77 0.40 9.75
CA GLY A 28 -1.43 0.64 11.16
C GLY A 28 -2.38 -0.07 12.13
N LYS A 29 -3.70 -0.02 11.87
CA LYS A 29 -4.70 -0.78 12.66
C LYS A 29 -4.51 -2.30 12.53
N ILE A 30 -4.17 -2.77 11.33
CA ILE A 30 -3.82 -4.18 11.09
C ILE A 30 -2.60 -4.57 11.92
N SER A 31 -1.52 -3.79 11.85
CA SER A 31 -0.27 -4.03 12.58
C SER A 31 -0.49 -4.07 14.10
N GLN A 32 -1.31 -3.16 14.64
CA GLN A 32 -1.67 -3.18 16.06
C GLN A 32 -2.37 -4.49 16.45
N LEU A 33 -3.38 -4.94 15.69
CA LEU A 33 -4.08 -6.19 15.97
C LEU A 33 -3.19 -7.42 15.80
N VAL A 34 -2.26 -7.40 14.85
CA VAL A 34 -1.25 -8.45 14.69
C VAL A 34 -0.42 -8.56 15.96
N SER A 35 0.10 -7.44 16.49
CA SER A 35 0.87 -7.43 17.73
C SER A 35 0.05 -7.93 18.92
N GLU A 36 -1.22 -7.50 19.04
CA GLU A 36 -2.12 -7.98 20.09
C GLU A 36 -2.34 -9.50 20.02
N LEU A 37 -2.51 -10.06 18.82
CA LEU A 37 -2.71 -11.50 18.62
C LEU A 37 -1.44 -12.30 18.94
N GLN A 38 -0.25 -11.79 18.58
CA GLN A 38 1.03 -12.43 18.90
C GLN A 38 1.32 -12.47 20.40
N GLN A 39 0.79 -11.52 21.17
CA GLN A 39 0.92 -11.47 22.64
C GLN A 39 -0.07 -12.38 23.36
N THR A 40 -1.12 -12.85 22.68
CA THR A 40 -2.06 -13.85 23.21
C THR A 40 -1.59 -15.28 22.95
N SER A 41 -2.09 -16.26 23.71
CA SER A 41 -1.80 -17.67 23.45
C SER A 41 -2.35 -18.12 22.09
N LEU A 42 -1.49 -18.15 21.08
CA LEU A 42 -1.81 -18.64 19.74
C LEU A 42 -2.15 -20.14 19.78
N GLY A 43 -3.03 -20.59 18.88
CA GLY A 43 -3.52 -21.97 18.84
C GLY A 43 -4.87 -22.21 19.53
N GLN A 44 -5.55 -21.14 19.96
CA GLN A 44 -6.95 -21.20 20.40
C GLN A 44 -7.93 -21.05 19.23
N GLU A 45 -9.23 -21.23 19.48
CA GLU A 45 -10.27 -20.99 18.48
C GLU A 45 -10.16 -19.59 17.88
N VAL A 46 -10.56 -19.49 16.61
CA VAL A 46 -10.63 -18.19 15.93
C VAL A 46 -11.71 -17.35 16.60
N ASP A 47 -11.26 -16.29 17.27
CA ASP A 47 -12.09 -15.38 18.04
C ASP A 47 -12.41 -14.10 17.25
N GLU A 48 -13.10 -13.17 17.93
CA GLU A 48 -13.50 -11.89 17.37
C GLU A 48 -12.32 -11.07 16.82
N LYS A 49 -11.12 -11.17 17.44
CA LYS A 49 -9.95 -10.40 17.02
C LYS A 49 -9.44 -10.86 15.65
N TRP A 50 -9.39 -12.16 15.42
CA TRP A 50 -9.04 -12.72 14.12
C TRP A 50 -10.04 -12.33 13.02
N TYR A 51 -11.34 -12.38 13.30
CA TYR A 51 -12.37 -11.92 12.34
C TYR A 51 -12.26 -10.42 12.06
N ARG A 52 -11.94 -9.61 13.07
CA ARG A 52 -11.70 -8.18 12.91
C ARG A 52 -10.47 -7.91 12.04
N LEU A 53 -9.37 -8.62 12.30
CA LEU A 53 -8.15 -8.56 11.48
C LEU A 53 -8.44 -8.93 10.02
N TYR A 54 -9.19 -10.00 9.80
CA TYR A 54 -9.66 -10.39 8.46
C TYR A 54 -10.44 -9.29 7.75
N LYS A 55 -11.45 -8.70 8.39
CA LYS A 55 -12.23 -7.61 7.79
C LYS A 55 -11.37 -6.40 7.42
N LEU A 56 -10.42 -6.04 8.28
CA LEU A 56 -9.49 -4.94 8.01
C LEU A 56 -8.57 -5.26 6.84
N ALA A 57 -8.04 -6.48 6.76
CA ALA A 57 -7.20 -6.92 5.64
C ALA A 57 -7.96 -6.88 4.30
N VAL A 58 -9.23 -7.32 4.27
CA VAL A 58 -10.08 -7.25 3.07
C VAL A 58 -10.31 -5.80 2.62
N LEU A 59 -10.65 -4.92 3.57
CA LEU A 59 -10.86 -3.49 3.27
C LEU A 59 -9.56 -2.82 2.76
N PHE A 60 -8.43 -3.13 3.41
CA PHE A 60 -7.13 -2.64 3.00
C PHE A 60 -6.77 -3.11 1.58
N LEU A 61 -6.94 -4.40 1.28
CA LEU A 61 -6.62 -4.94 -0.04
C LEU A 61 -7.47 -4.29 -1.15
N ALA A 62 -8.74 -4.00 -0.87
CA ALA A 62 -9.61 -3.33 -1.83
C ALA A 62 -9.13 -1.91 -2.15
N GLN A 63 -8.75 -1.14 -1.13
CA GLN A 63 -8.22 0.22 -1.32
C GLN A 63 -6.83 0.21 -1.96
N LEU A 64 -5.97 -0.71 -1.54
CA LEU A 64 -4.64 -0.90 -2.11
C LEU A 64 -4.74 -1.15 -3.61
N LYS A 65 -5.59 -2.08 -4.07
CA LYS A 65 -5.76 -2.37 -5.50
C LYS A 65 -6.11 -1.15 -6.34
N ILE A 66 -6.94 -0.25 -5.82
CA ILE A 66 -7.30 1.00 -6.51
C ILE A 66 -6.09 1.92 -6.61
N GLN A 67 -5.32 2.05 -5.52
CA GLN A 67 -4.11 2.87 -5.52
C GLN A 67 -3.05 2.34 -6.50
N LEU A 68 -2.71 1.05 -6.39
CA LEU A 68 -1.71 0.43 -7.26
C LEU A 68 -2.13 0.56 -8.73
N PHE A 69 -3.41 0.36 -9.06
CA PHE A 69 -3.92 0.56 -10.41
C PHE A 69 -3.70 1.99 -10.91
N LYS A 70 -4.00 3.00 -10.07
CA LYS A 70 -3.80 4.41 -10.45
C LYS A 70 -2.33 4.71 -10.73
N GLU A 71 -1.42 4.16 -9.92
CA GLU A 71 0.03 4.33 -10.10
C GLU A 71 0.52 3.59 -11.34
N GLU A 72 0.24 2.29 -11.45
CA GLU A 72 0.74 1.40 -12.51
C GLU A 72 0.20 1.77 -13.90
N GLU A 73 -1.08 2.13 -14.00
CA GLU A 73 -1.71 2.38 -15.31
C GLU A 73 -1.64 3.85 -15.76
N PHE A 74 -1.50 4.78 -14.82
CA PHE A 74 -1.56 6.21 -15.14
C PHE A 74 -0.29 6.98 -14.81
N LEU A 75 0.33 6.73 -13.66
CA LEU A 75 1.51 7.49 -13.23
C LEU A 75 2.81 6.93 -13.82
N PHE A 76 3.07 5.63 -13.62
CA PHE A 76 4.31 4.99 -14.03
C PHE A 76 4.57 5.06 -15.55
N PRO A 77 3.57 4.95 -16.45
CA PRO A 77 3.80 5.11 -17.88
C PRO A 77 4.27 6.52 -18.27
N LEU A 78 3.89 7.55 -17.51
CA LEU A 78 4.44 8.89 -17.70
C LEU A 78 5.89 8.95 -17.20
N MET A 79 6.21 8.22 -16.13
CA MET A 79 7.57 8.17 -15.58
C MET A 79 8.58 7.46 -16.48
N GLU A 80 8.18 6.41 -17.18
CA GLU A 80 9.05 5.67 -18.11
C GLU A 80 9.65 6.59 -19.19
N GLN A 81 9.00 7.70 -19.50
CA GLN A 81 9.48 8.70 -20.46
C GLN A 81 10.59 9.60 -19.90
N TYR A 82 10.73 9.68 -18.57
CA TYR A 82 11.61 10.63 -17.87
C TYR A 82 12.67 9.96 -17.00
N CYS A 83 12.48 8.70 -16.61
CA CYS A 83 13.45 7.91 -15.86
C CYS A 83 14.20 6.98 -16.83
N ASN A 84 15.52 7.09 -16.89
CA ASN A 84 16.34 6.11 -17.62
C ASN A 84 16.35 4.77 -16.88
N ASP A 85 16.39 3.65 -17.62
CA ASP A 85 16.38 2.27 -17.12
C ASP A 85 17.43 1.97 -16.02
N ASP A 86 18.53 2.73 -15.94
CA ASP A 86 19.62 2.50 -14.99
C ASP A 86 19.21 2.62 -13.51
N ASP A 87 18.18 3.41 -13.19
CA ASP A 87 17.81 3.68 -11.79
C ASP A 87 17.02 2.53 -11.14
N ASN A 88 16.47 1.59 -11.92
CA ASN A 88 15.66 0.44 -11.45
C ASN A 88 14.52 0.79 -10.46
N ILE A 89 14.16 2.08 -10.32
CA ILE A 89 13.20 2.55 -9.31
C ILE A 89 11.83 1.94 -9.57
N LEU A 90 11.34 1.99 -10.82
CA LEU A 90 10.03 1.43 -11.18
C LEU A 90 9.99 -0.10 -10.98
N LEU A 91 11.10 -0.80 -11.21
CA LEU A 91 11.19 -2.23 -10.94
C LEU A 91 11.07 -2.55 -9.44
N VAL A 92 11.71 -1.74 -8.58
CA VAL A 92 11.57 -1.87 -7.12
C VAL A 92 10.15 -1.56 -6.68
N MET A 93 9.53 -0.51 -7.22
CA MET A 93 8.14 -0.16 -6.91
C MET A 93 7.18 -1.29 -7.27
N ASP A 94 7.27 -1.84 -8.49
CA ASP A 94 6.46 -2.97 -8.94
C ASP A 94 6.69 -4.23 -8.07
N TYR A 95 7.93 -4.51 -7.67
CA TYR A 95 8.22 -5.61 -6.74
C TYR A 95 7.54 -5.40 -5.38
N GLU A 96 7.57 -4.18 -4.85
CA GLU A 96 6.92 -3.83 -3.58
C GLU A 96 5.39 -3.93 -3.68
N HIS A 97 4.79 -3.42 -4.76
CA HIS A 97 3.36 -3.57 -5.08
C HIS A 97 2.95 -5.04 -5.03
N LYS A 98 3.65 -5.89 -5.79
CA LYS A 98 3.43 -7.34 -5.84
C LYS A 98 3.58 -7.97 -4.47
N THR A 99 4.59 -7.58 -3.71
CA THR A 99 4.85 -8.12 -2.37
C THR A 99 3.69 -7.84 -1.42
N VAL A 100 3.27 -6.57 -1.30
CA VAL A 100 2.16 -6.19 -0.40
C VAL A 100 0.87 -6.90 -0.82
N HIS A 101 0.53 -6.85 -2.12
CA HIS A 101 -0.67 -7.48 -2.65
C HIS A 101 -0.68 -9.00 -2.38
N GLN A 102 0.41 -9.70 -2.69
CA GLN A 102 0.53 -11.14 -2.48
C GLN A 102 0.38 -11.52 -1.01
N LYS A 103 1.04 -10.78 -0.10
CA LYS A 103 1.03 -11.13 1.34
C LYS A 103 -0.32 -10.91 1.98
N VAL A 104 -1.01 -9.81 1.66
CA VAL A 104 -2.37 -9.58 2.17
C VAL A 104 -3.36 -10.59 1.58
N SER A 105 -3.25 -10.90 0.28
CA SER A 105 -4.10 -11.91 -0.37
C SER A 105 -3.87 -13.29 0.23
N GLN A 106 -2.60 -13.68 0.45
CA GLN A 106 -2.24 -14.95 1.08
C GLN A 106 -2.88 -15.09 2.47
N PHE A 107 -2.87 -14.03 3.28
CA PHE A 107 -3.54 -14.01 4.58
C PHE A 107 -5.05 -14.24 4.45
N ILE A 108 -5.72 -13.46 3.60
CA ILE A 108 -7.18 -13.53 3.37
C ILE A 108 -7.58 -14.93 2.91
N GLU A 109 -6.94 -15.44 1.85
CA GLU A 109 -7.30 -16.72 1.27
C GLU A 109 -7.07 -17.89 2.23
N THR A 110 -5.95 -17.88 2.96
CA THR A 110 -5.65 -18.94 3.93
C THR A 110 -6.64 -18.89 5.09
N PHE A 111 -6.99 -17.68 5.54
CA PHE A 111 -7.99 -17.51 6.58
C PHE A 111 -9.36 -18.04 6.13
N GLU A 112 -9.81 -17.71 4.91
CA GLU A 112 -11.10 -18.18 4.37
C GLU A 112 -11.15 -19.69 4.14
N LYS A 113 -10.06 -20.28 3.63
CA LYS A 113 -10.00 -21.71 3.27
C LYS A 113 -9.80 -22.63 4.48
N ARG A 114 -9.58 -22.08 5.68
CA ARG A 114 -9.35 -22.89 6.90
C ARG A 114 -10.57 -23.76 7.23
N LYS A 115 -10.34 -25.04 7.51
CA LYS A 115 -11.37 -26.00 7.94
C LYS A 115 -11.31 -26.33 9.43
N LYS A 116 -10.23 -25.93 10.09
CA LYS A 116 -9.91 -26.18 11.49
C LYS A 116 -9.32 -24.91 12.11
N PRO A 117 -9.31 -24.79 13.45
CA PRO A 117 -8.52 -23.77 14.13
C PRO A 117 -7.07 -23.78 13.66
N LEU A 118 -6.46 -22.60 13.58
CA LEU A 118 -5.06 -22.45 13.21
C LEU A 118 -4.19 -22.98 14.35
N ASN A 119 -3.26 -23.88 14.04
CA ASN A 119 -2.22 -24.20 15.01
C ASN A 119 -1.26 -23.00 15.18
N PRO A 120 -0.44 -22.96 16.26
CA PRO A 120 0.42 -21.81 16.52
C PRO A 120 1.36 -21.45 15.37
N ILE A 121 1.91 -22.44 14.66
CA ILE A 121 2.82 -22.21 13.52
C ILE A 121 2.06 -21.60 12.34
N GLU A 122 0.88 -22.14 12.01
CA GLU A 122 0.00 -21.59 10.96
C GLU A 122 -0.42 -20.15 11.29
N ALA A 123 -0.77 -19.89 12.56
CA ALA A 123 -1.15 -18.57 13.03
C ALA A 123 0.01 -17.56 12.90
N TYR A 124 1.21 -17.91 13.39
CA TYR A 124 2.39 -17.04 13.23
C TYR A 124 2.72 -16.77 11.77
N SER A 125 2.66 -17.79 10.91
CA SER A 125 2.93 -17.62 9.48
C SER A 125 1.92 -16.71 8.79
N LEU A 126 0.67 -16.67 9.26
CA LEU A 126 -0.34 -15.77 8.72
C LEU A 126 -0.14 -14.33 9.18
N LEU A 127 0.16 -14.15 10.46
CA LEU A 127 0.42 -12.82 11.02
C LEU A 127 1.67 -12.20 10.38
N SER A 128 2.72 -12.98 10.13
CA SER A 128 3.94 -12.49 9.48
C SER A 128 3.75 -12.02 8.03
N CYS A 129 2.71 -12.54 7.34
CA CYS A 129 2.33 -11.99 6.04
C CYS A 129 1.89 -10.53 6.15
N LEU A 130 1.07 -10.21 7.15
CA LEU A 130 0.57 -8.86 7.37
C LEU A 130 1.64 -7.92 7.94
N GLU A 131 2.57 -8.43 8.75
CA GLU A 131 3.74 -7.65 9.20
C GLU A 131 4.63 -7.24 8.04
N LEU A 132 4.93 -8.19 7.14
CA LEU A 132 5.72 -7.89 5.95
C LEU A 132 5.01 -6.89 5.04
N ALA A 133 3.70 -7.08 4.81
CA ALA A 133 2.90 -6.12 4.06
C ALA A 133 2.95 -4.72 4.68
N HIS A 134 2.86 -4.62 6.01
CA HIS A 134 2.97 -3.37 6.74
C HIS A 134 4.32 -2.68 6.53
N THR A 135 5.43 -3.40 6.76
CA THR A 135 6.77 -2.80 6.58
C THR A 135 6.99 -2.36 5.14
N THR A 136 6.59 -3.18 4.18
CA THR A 136 6.79 -2.89 2.75
C THR A 136 5.97 -1.68 2.30
N ILE A 137 4.68 -1.59 2.64
CA ILE A 137 3.85 -0.47 2.17
C ILE A 137 4.24 0.87 2.83
N VAL A 138 4.67 0.84 4.09
CA VAL A 138 5.14 2.05 4.78
C VAL A 138 6.41 2.59 4.13
N ASP A 139 7.38 1.71 3.84
CA ASP A 139 8.60 2.11 3.15
C ASP A 139 8.34 2.55 1.71
N HIS A 140 7.44 1.84 1.02
CA HIS A 140 7.01 2.16 -0.34
C HIS A 140 6.43 3.58 -0.45
N ILE A 141 5.40 3.89 0.34
CA ILE A 141 4.76 5.22 0.36
C ILE A 141 5.78 6.33 0.68
N GLN A 142 6.73 6.06 1.59
CA GLN A 142 7.79 7.03 1.87
C GLN A 142 8.70 7.29 0.68
N LYS A 143 9.03 6.27 -0.12
CA LYS A 143 9.82 6.43 -1.34
C LYS A 143 9.03 7.20 -2.39
N GLU A 144 7.74 6.92 -2.54
CA GLU A 144 6.89 7.67 -3.45
C GLU A 144 6.87 9.15 -3.10
N GLU A 145 6.51 9.49 -1.86
CA GLU A 145 6.34 10.89 -1.46
C GLU A 145 7.65 11.69 -1.42
N LYS A 146 8.77 11.04 -1.05
CA LYS A 146 10.05 11.74 -0.85
C LYS A 146 10.99 11.69 -2.05
N LEU A 147 10.85 10.67 -2.92
CA LEU A 147 11.74 10.46 -4.06
C LEU A 147 10.98 10.57 -5.37
N LEU A 148 9.90 9.81 -5.52
CA LEU A 148 9.21 9.68 -6.81
C LEU A 148 8.41 10.94 -7.17
N PHE A 149 7.50 11.39 -6.31
CA PHE A 149 6.63 12.53 -6.57
C PHE A 149 7.42 13.83 -6.81
N PRO A 150 8.50 14.14 -6.07
CA PRO A 150 9.33 15.31 -6.38
C PRO A 150 10.02 15.26 -7.74
N VAL A 151 10.40 14.06 -8.20
CA VAL A 151 10.95 13.86 -9.55
C VAL A 151 9.85 14.10 -10.57
N ILE A 152 8.70 13.43 -10.42
CA ILE A 152 7.56 13.56 -11.34
C ILE A 152 7.11 15.02 -11.47
N GLU A 153 6.96 15.75 -10.35
CA GLU A 153 6.53 17.15 -10.35
C GLU A 153 7.47 18.06 -11.15
N LYS A 154 8.77 17.72 -11.21
CA LYS A 154 9.76 18.46 -11.98
C LYS A 154 9.68 18.20 -13.48
N TYR A 155 9.27 16.99 -13.89
CA TYR A 155 9.35 16.56 -15.29
C TYR A 155 8.01 16.63 -16.04
N LEU A 156 6.87 16.42 -15.36
CA LEU A 156 5.56 16.48 -16.02
C LEU A 156 5.29 17.89 -16.55
N VAL A 157 4.86 17.96 -17.81
CA VAL A 157 4.34 19.20 -18.39
C VAL A 157 2.86 19.40 -18.02
N GLU A 158 2.37 20.64 -18.11
CA GLU A 158 1.01 20.98 -17.68
C GLU A 158 -0.09 20.16 -18.36
N ASN A 159 0.07 19.82 -19.66
CA ASN A 159 -0.90 18.97 -20.36
C ASN A 159 -0.99 17.56 -19.76
N GLU A 160 0.14 16.97 -19.35
CA GLU A 160 0.16 15.65 -18.73
C GLU A 160 -0.43 15.67 -17.33
N LYS A 161 -0.21 16.74 -16.57
CA LYS A 161 -0.86 16.95 -15.26
C LYS A 161 -2.38 17.01 -15.39
N VAL A 162 -2.90 17.70 -16.41
CA VAL A 162 -4.34 17.73 -16.70
C VAL A 162 -4.86 16.34 -17.05
N GLN A 163 -4.21 15.65 -18.00
CA GLN A 163 -4.61 14.31 -18.41
C GLN A 163 -4.58 13.30 -17.26
N LEU A 164 -3.56 13.37 -16.39
CA LEU A 164 -3.46 12.52 -15.21
C LEU A 164 -4.59 12.81 -14.23
N THR A 165 -4.92 14.08 -14.00
CA THR A 165 -6.06 14.47 -13.13
C THR A 165 -7.38 13.89 -13.63
N GLU A 166 -7.64 13.97 -14.95
CA GLU A 166 -8.85 13.43 -15.56
C GLU A 166 -8.94 11.90 -15.41
N LYS A 167 -7.83 11.19 -15.59
CA LYS A 167 -7.76 9.73 -15.40
C LYS A 167 -8.02 9.31 -13.95
N LEU A 168 -7.45 10.05 -12.98
CA LEU A 168 -7.58 9.75 -11.56
C LEU A 168 -9.01 9.96 -11.03
N ALA A 169 -9.75 10.90 -11.61
CA ALA A 169 -11.13 11.22 -11.22
C ALA A 169 -12.15 10.10 -11.50
N VAL A 170 -11.80 9.09 -12.31
CA VAL A 170 -12.68 7.95 -12.63
C VAL A 170 -12.93 7.03 -11.43
N PHE A 171 -12.12 7.17 -10.37
CA PHE A 171 -12.13 6.32 -9.18
C PHE A 171 -12.47 7.10 -7.89
N GLU A 172 -13.02 8.29 -8.01
CA GLU A 172 -13.61 9.10 -6.92
C GLU A 172 -15.10 8.77 -6.76
#